data_AF-A0A3B0PBV5-F1
#
_entry.id   AF-A0A3B0PBV5-F1
#
_cell.length_a   1.000
_cell.length_b   1.000
_cell.length_c   1.000
_cell.angle_alpha   90.00
_cell.angle_beta   90.00
_cell.angle_gamma   90.00
#
_symmetry.space_group_name_H-M   'P 1'
#
loop_
_entity.id
_entity.type
_entity.pdbx_description
1 polymer ?
#
loop_
_entity_poly.entity_id
_entity_poly.type
_entity_poly.pdbx_seq_one_letter_code
_entity_poly.pdbx_strand_id
1 'polypeptide(L)'
;MNKKCVGCGNYLSTDPNDLGYCLDISKFELCKRCFQFKHYKKIDQKLTVKKADIENYLNSLVLDNYCVFYLVDPTNFIFDLEMIKRSMNANQFYLIFNKIDYLAKKNNLSVIKSRLVDNFKDHGINFSPNQILFNSIYLTYDLRKIDRLMKKAYEKRKKAIFLGQSNVGKSSLINKLLKLNNIDKKLALTTSPYLNTTLQINQIKRRDFCLLDTPGYLDQTNGFFDLVPRRIKRLVSYQW
;
A
#
# COMPACT_ATOMS: atom_id res chain seq x y z
N MET A 1 35.35 3.23 6.82
CA MET A 1 34.19 4.11 6.57
C MET A 1 32.97 3.24 6.29
N ASN A 2 31.90 3.36 7.06
CA ASN A 2 30.69 2.56 6.87
C ASN A 2 29.90 3.06 5.66
N LYS A 3 30.09 2.43 4.50
CA LYS A 3 29.39 2.72 3.24
C LYS A 3 27.93 2.23 3.36
N LYS A 4 26.96 3.01 2.86
CA LYS A 4 25.54 2.62 2.86
C LYS A 4 25.10 2.11 1.50
N CYS A 5 24.21 1.13 1.48
CA CYS A 5 23.56 0.63 0.28
C CYS A 5 22.65 1.72 -0.33
N VAL A 6 22.86 2.08 -1.59
CA VAL A 6 22.05 3.12 -2.27
C VAL A 6 20.60 2.70 -2.51
N GLY A 7 20.29 1.40 -2.43
CA GLY A 7 18.95 0.86 -2.62
C GLY A 7 18.08 0.82 -1.36
N CYS A 8 18.63 0.36 -0.22
CA CYS A 8 17.85 0.20 1.02
C CYS A 8 18.36 1.02 2.21
N GLY A 9 19.52 1.69 2.10
CA GLY A 9 20.05 2.55 3.15
C GLY A 9 20.77 1.85 4.31
N ASN A 10 20.76 0.51 4.37
CA ASN A 10 21.54 -0.26 5.36
C ASN A 10 23.05 -0.08 5.15
N TYR A 11 23.85 -0.20 6.21
CA TYR A 11 25.30 -0.26 6.09
C TYR A 11 25.71 -1.51 5.34
N LEU A 12 26.64 -1.37 4.39
CA LEU A 12 27.19 -2.49 3.65
C LEU A 12 28.11 -3.29 4.56
N SER A 13 27.98 -4.61 4.48
CA SER A 13 28.69 -5.57 5.32
C SER A 13 29.14 -6.74 4.45
N THR A 14 30.23 -7.39 4.83
CA THR A 14 30.67 -8.67 4.22
C THR A 14 30.17 -9.88 5.01
N ASP A 15 29.42 -9.67 6.10
CA ASP A 15 28.75 -10.76 6.83
C ASP A 15 27.53 -11.26 6.02
N PRO A 16 27.49 -12.54 5.60
CA PRO A 16 26.37 -13.11 4.86
C PRO A 16 25.02 -13.05 5.57
N ASN A 17 25.00 -12.90 6.91
CA ASN A 17 23.79 -12.84 7.71
C ASN A 17 23.25 -11.41 7.88
N ASP A 18 24.02 -10.39 7.50
CA ASP A 18 23.62 -9.00 7.64
C ASP A 18 22.68 -8.57 6.48
N LEU A 19 21.67 -7.76 6.79
CA LEU A 19 20.80 -7.11 5.80
C LEU A 19 21.58 -6.23 4.81
N GLY A 20 22.78 -5.80 5.23
CA GLY A 20 23.77 -5.06 4.47
C GLY A 20 24.64 -5.88 3.52
N TYR A 21 24.53 -7.21 3.50
CA TYR A 21 25.52 -8.08 2.88
C TYR A 21 25.84 -7.74 1.42
N CYS A 22 27.11 -7.56 1.09
CA CYS A 22 27.66 -7.55 -0.26
C CYS A 22 29.01 -8.30 -0.28
N LEU A 23 29.46 -8.70 -1.46
CA LEU A 23 30.73 -9.44 -1.61
C LEU A 23 31.95 -8.55 -1.32
N ASP A 24 31.84 -7.24 -1.59
CA ASP A 24 32.94 -6.29 -1.44
C ASP A 24 32.38 -4.87 -1.24
N ILE A 25 32.56 -4.34 -0.03
CA ILE A 25 32.05 -3.02 0.36
C ILE A 25 32.69 -1.91 -0.50
N SER A 26 33.94 -2.08 -0.94
CA SER A 26 34.64 -1.07 -1.74
C SER A 26 34.03 -0.95 -3.15
N LYS A 27 33.74 -2.09 -3.78
CA LYS A 27 33.27 -2.17 -5.18
C LYS A 27 31.78 -2.01 -5.36
N PHE A 28 30.97 -2.48 -4.41
CA PHE A 28 29.51 -2.48 -4.57
C PHE A 28 28.86 -1.27 -3.91
N GLU A 29 27.85 -0.70 -4.58
CA GLU A 29 26.97 0.35 -4.04
C GLU A 29 25.64 -0.22 -3.52
N LEU A 30 25.31 -1.44 -3.91
CA LEU A 30 24.09 -2.15 -3.52
C LEU A 30 24.45 -3.37 -2.68
N CYS A 31 23.67 -3.66 -1.65
CA CYS A 31 23.70 -4.97 -1.00
C CYS A 31 23.16 -6.04 -1.96
N LYS A 32 23.54 -7.30 -1.73
CA LYS A 32 23.13 -8.49 -2.51
C LYS A 32 21.64 -8.49 -2.78
N ARG A 33 20.82 -8.16 -1.78
CA ARG A 33 19.36 -8.07 -1.90
C ARG A 33 18.92 -7.00 -2.90
N CYS A 34 19.41 -5.77 -2.76
CA CYS A 34 19.05 -4.69 -3.69
C CYS A 34 19.57 -4.93 -5.10
N PHE A 35 20.76 -5.53 -5.23
CA PHE A 35 21.29 -5.98 -6.51
C PHE A 35 20.39 -7.05 -7.15
N GLN A 36 19.99 -8.06 -6.38
CA GLN A 36 19.11 -9.14 -6.84
C GLN A 36 17.71 -8.65 -7.22
N PHE A 37 17.16 -7.70 -6.46
CA PHE A 37 15.90 -7.08 -6.80
C PHE A 37 16.01 -6.24 -8.07
N LYS A 38 17.06 -5.43 -8.21
CA LYS A 38 17.30 -4.55 -9.37
C LYS A 38 17.51 -5.34 -10.67
N HIS A 39 18.31 -6.41 -10.62
CA HIS A 39 18.75 -7.14 -11.82
C HIS A 39 17.95 -8.40 -12.12
N TYR A 40 17.45 -9.09 -11.09
CA TYR A 40 16.76 -10.37 -11.24
C TYR A 40 15.32 -10.36 -10.74
N LYS A 41 14.82 -9.22 -10.25
CA LYS A 41 13.53 -9.11 -9.54
C LYS A 41 13.36 -10.17 -8.43
N LYS A 42 14.46 -10.70 -7.90
CA LYS A 42 14.45 -11.71 -6.82
C LYS A 42 14.12 -11.00 -5.51
N ILE A 43 12.99 -11.37 -4.92
CA ILE A 43 12.54 -10.91 -3.60
C ILE A 43 13.09 -11.90 -2.57
N ASP A 44 13.67 -11.38 -1.49
CA ASP A 44 14.12 -12.19 -0.37
C ASP A 44 12.91 -12.79 0.36
N GLN A 45 12.67 -14.09 0.15
CA GLN A 45 11.50 -14.81 0.66
C GLN A 45 11.41 -14.79 2.19
N LYS A 46 12.54 -14.65 2.90
CA LYS A 46 12.58 -14.64 4.37
C LYS A 46 12.00 -13.36 5.00
N LEU A 47 11.88 -12.28 4.24
CA LEU A 47 11.33 -10.99 4.69
C LEU A 47 9.99 -10.66 4.03
N THR A 48 9.45 -11.60 3.28
CA THR A 48 8.20 -11.41 2.54
C THR A 48 7.02 -11.66 3.47
N VAL A 49 6.23 -10.63 3.74
CA VAL A 49 4.99 -10.77 4.50
C VAL A 49 3.96 -11.53 3.67
N LYS A 50 3.48 -12.66 4.19
CA LYS A 50 2.45 -13.47 3.52
C LYS A 50 1.08 -12.84 3.75
N LYS A 51 0.14 -13.07 2.82
CA LYS A 51 -1.27 -12.70 2.98
C LYS A 51 -1.83 -13.13 4.34
N ALA A 52 -1.60 -14.39 4.72
CA ALA A 52 -2.06 -14.97 6.00
C ALA A 52 -1.56 -14.21 7.24
N ASP A 53 -0.35 -13.64 7.20
CA ASP A 53 0.17 -12.85 8.33
C ASP A 53 -0.69 -11.58 8.53
N ILE A 54 -1.03 -10.89 7.43
CA ILE A 54 -1.93 -9.73 7.47
C ILE A 54 -3.34 -10.14 7.90
N GLU A 55 -3.86 -11.27 7.43
CA GLU A 55 -5.17 -11.77 7.85
C GLU A 55 -5.22 -12.04 9.35
N ASN A 56 -4.21 -12.71 9.90
CA ASN A 56 -4.09 -12.96 11.33
C ASN A 56 -4.00 -11.66 12.11
N TYR A 57 -3.24 -10.68 11.61
CA TYR A 57 -3.22 -9.35 12.22
C TYR A 57 -4.61 -8.70 12.20
N LEU A 58 -5.33 -8.70 11.08
CA LEU A 58 -6.68 -8.12 11.02
C LEU A 58 -7.67 -8.84 11.94
N ASN A 59 -7.56 -10.17 12.07
CA ASN A 59 -8.41 -10.96 12.97
C ASN A 59 -8.16 -10.65 14.45
N SER A 60 -6.95 -10.21 14.79
CA SER A 60 -6.63 -9.77 16.16
C SER A 60 -7.20 -8.39 16.51
N LEU A 61 -7.65 -7.62 15.51
CA LEU A 61 -8.18 -6.29 15.69
C LEU A 61 -9.71 -6.31 15.80
N VAL A 62 -10.24 -5.46 16.67
CA VAL A 62 -11.64 -5.04 16.60
C VAL A 62 -11.75 -3.99 15.47
N LEU A 63 -12.03 -4.46 14.24
CA LEU A 63 -11.98 -3.62 13.03
C LEU A 63 -12.91 -2.39 13.06
N ASP A 64 -13.96 -2.39 13.89
CA ASP A 64 -14.83 -1.22 14.09
C ASP A 64 -14.10 0.00 14.67
N ASN A 65 -12.97 -0.21 15.35
CA ASN A 65 -12.11 0.87 15.85
C ASN A 65 -11.22 1.48 14.76
N TYR A 66 -11.38 1.07 13.50
CA TYR A 66 -10.50 1.44 12.41
C TYR A 66 -11.25 2.04 11.21
N CYS A 67 -10.54 2.94 10.53
CA CYS A 67 -10.86 3.38 9.17
C CYS A 67 -9.82 2.77 8.23
N VAL A 68 -10.25 1.82 7.40
CA VAL A 68 -9.37 1.09 6.49
C VAL A 68 -9.24 1.83 5.16
N PHE A 69 -7.99 2.09 4.78
CA PHE A 69 -7.60 2.57 3.46
C PHE A 69 -6.87 1.43 2.75
N TYR A 70 -7.57 0.77 1.84
CA TYR A 70 -7.04 -0.37 1.10
C TYR A 70 -6.56 0.05 -0.28
N LEU A 71 -5.27 -0.11 -0.56
CA LEU A 71 -4.66 0.33 -1.80
C LEU A 71 -4.58 -0.79 -2.82
N VAL A 72 -4.92 -0.45 -4.05
CA VAL A 72 -4.79 -1.31 -5.22
C VAL A 72 -4.05 -0.58 -6.33
N ASP A 73 -3.29 -1.34 -7.11
CA ASP A 73 -2.66 -0.86 -8.34
C ASP A 73 -3.41 -1.47 -9.54
N PRO A 74 -4.23 -0.67 -10.23
CA PRO A 74 -5.06 -1.18 -11.30
C PRO A 74 -4.27 -1.51 -12.58
N THR A 75 -2.98 -1.15 -12.65
CA THR A 75 -2.11 -1.58 -13.77
C THR A 75 -1.74 -3.05 -13.69
N ASN A 76 -1.78 -3.64 -12.50
CA ASN A 76 -1.46 -5.05 -12.30
C ASN A 76 -2.67 -5.96 -12.56
N PHE A 77 -3.88 -5.41 -12.76
CA PHE A 77 -5.13 -6.15 -13.03
C PHE A 77 -5.48 -7.26 -12.03
N ILE A 78 -4.81 -7.33 -10.88
CA ILE A 78 -5.00 -8.35 -9.86
C ILE A 78 -5.48 -7.65 -8.60
N PHE A 79 -6.68 -8.02 -8.16
CA PHE A 79 -7.29 -7.51 -6.93
C PHE A 79 -7.61 -8.68 -6.02
N ASP A 80 -7.10 -8.62 -4.79
CA ASP A 80 -7.40 -9.60 -3.74
C ASP A 80 -8.81 -9.31 -3.18
N LEU A 81 -9.82 -9.87 -3.85
CA LEU A 81 -11.23 -9.67 -3.51
C LEU A 81 -11.56 -10.16 -2.10
N GLU A 82 -10.92 -11.23 -1.66
CA GLU A 82 -11.11 -11.79 -0.32
C GLU A 82 -10.62 -10.81 0.75
N MET A 83 -9.40 -10.29 0.59
CA MET A 83 -8.87 -9.30 1.52
C MET A 83 -9.66 -7.99 1.49
N ILE A 84 -10.17 -7.57 0.32
CA ILE A 84 -11.08 -6.42 0.21
C ILE A 84 -12.35 -6.68 1.03
N LYS A 85 -13.03 -7.83 0.82
CA LYS A 85 -14.25 -8.21 1.57
C LYS A 85 -13.98 -8.26 3.07
N ARG A 86 -12.88 -8.89 3.51
CA ARG A 86 -12.48 -8.94 4.92
C ARG A 86 -12.27 -7.54 5.49
N SER A 87 -11.60 -6.67 4.74
CA SER A 87 -11.32 -5.28 5.14
C SER A 87 -12.57 -4.40 5.21
N MET A 88 -13.62 -4.72 4.46
CA MET A 88 -14.90 -3.99 4.49
C MET A 88 -15.70 -4.19 5.78
N ASN A 89 -15.31 -5.16 6.63
CA ASN A 89 -15.90 -5.34 7.96
C ASN A 89 -15.49 -4.24 8.95
N ALA A 90 -14.59 -3.33 8.57
CA ALA A 90 -14.29 -2.16 9.38
C ALA A 90 -15.42 -1.12 9.29
N ASN A 91 -15.59 -0.32 10.36
CA ASN A 91 -16.62 0.72 10.40
C ASN A 91 -16.53 1.69 9.20
N GLN A 92 -15.32 2.00 8.73
CA GLN A 92 -15.13 2.80 7.52
C GLN A 92 -14.11 2.12 6.63
N PHE A 93 -14.44 2.00 5.35
CA PHE A 93 -13.58 1.40 4.34
C PHE A 93 -13.53 2.27 3.08
N TYR A 94 -12.32 2.47 2.58
CA TYR A 94 -12.04 3.15 1.32
C TYR A 94 -11.10 2.32 0.45
N LEU A 95 -11.51 2.07 -0.78
CA LEU A 95 -10.68 1.44 -1.82
C LEU A 95 -9.96 2.53 -2.61
N ILE A 96 -8.64 2.56 -2.51
CA ILE A 96 -7.79 3.54 -3.18
C ILE A 96 -7.16 2.90 -4.41
N PHE A 97 -7.62 3.33 -5.58
CA PHE A 97 -6.97 3.06 -6.85
C PHE A 97 -5.78 4.00 -7.01
N ASN A 98 -4.60 3.50 -6.70
CA ASN A 98 -3.36 4.27 -6.81
C ASN A 98 -2.79 4.21 -8.23
N LYS A 99 -1.89 5.14 -8.54
CA LYS A 99 -1.24 5.25 -9.85
C LYS A 99 -2.24 5.38 -11.02
N ILE A 100 -3.38 6.02 -10.76
CA ILE A 100 -4.47 6.15 -11.74
C ILE A 100 -4.05 6.91 -13.01
N ASP A 101 -2.97 7.69 -12.91
CA ASP A 101 -2.34 8.40 -14.03
C ASP A 101 -1.91 7.46 -15.17
N TYR A 102 -1.60 6.19 -14.90
CA TYR A 102 -1.32 5.21 -15.94
C TYR A 102 -2.56 4.74 -16.70
N LEU A 103 -3.77 4.93 -16.14
CA LEU A 103 -5.01 4.44 -16.74
C LEU A 103 -5.89 5.54 -17.31
N ALA A 104 -5.83 6.76 -16.76
CA ALA A 104 -6.81 7.78 -17.13
C ALA A 104 -6.33 9.22 -16.90
N LYS A 105 -6.71 10.09 -17.85
CA LYS A 105 -6.73 11.54 -17.67
C LYS A 105 -7.89 11.93 -16.73
N LYS A 106 -7.76 13.09 -16.08
CA LYS A 106 -8.67 13.58 -15.02
C LYS A 106 -10.16 13.57 -15.41
N ASN A 107 -10.46 13.89 -16.67
CA ASN A 107 -11.82 14.01 -17.20
C ASN A 107 -12.60 12.68 -17.24
N ASN A 108 -11.92 11.54 -17.19
CA ASN A 108 -12.57 10.21 -17.28
C ASN A 108 -12.80 9.55 -15.92
N LEU A 109 -12.38 10.16 -14.81
CA LEU A 109 -12.40 9.52 -13.50
C LEU A 109 -13.82 9.23 -12.99
N SER A 110 -14.80 10.08 -13.26
CA SER A 110 -16.20 9.83 -12.86
C SER A 110 -16.79 8.60 -13.55
N VAL A 111 -16.58 8.48 -14.86
CA VAL A 111 -17.04 7.34 -15.67
C VAL A 111 -16.35 6.05 -15.22
N ILE A 112 -15.04 6.09 -14.98
CA ILE A 112 -14.28 4.94 -14.48
C ILE A 112 -14.81 4.50 -13.12
N LYS A 113 -15.08 5.46 -12.22
CA LYS A 113 -15.63 5.17 -10.90
C LYS A 113 -16.97 4.45 -10.97
N SER A 114 -17.90 4.94 -11.79
CA SER A 114 -19.21 4.30 -11.98
C SER A 114 -19.05 2.86 -12.44
N ARG A 115 -18.22 2.64 -13.46
CA ARG A 115 -17.98 1.30 -14.01
C ARG A 115 -17.29 0.35 -13.02
N LEU A 116 -16.39 0.86 -12.18
CA LEU A 116 -15.78 0.07 -11.13
C LEU A 116 -16.83 -0.35 -10.10
N VAL A 117 -17.72 0.55 -9.68
CA VAL A 117 -18.82 0.23 -8.76
C VAL A 117 -19.70 -0.89 -9.35
N ASP A 118 -20.11 -0.76 -10.61
CA ASP A 118 -20.94 -1.77 -11.28
C ASP A 118 -20.20 -3.13 -11.35
N ASN A 119 -18.94 -3.12 -11.75
CA ASN A 119 -18.14 -4.35 -11.86
C ASN A 119 -17.88 -5.03 -10.50
N PHE A 120 -17.69 -4.27 -9.43
CA PHE A 120 -17.59 -4.84 -8.07
C PHE A 120 -18.92 -5.43 -7.61
N LYS A 121 -20.04 -4.79 -7.95
CA LYS A 121 -21.38 -5.30 -7.65
C LYS A 121 -21.61 -6.67 -8.29
N ASP A 122 -21.17 -6.86 -9.53
CA ASP A 122 -21.22 -8.15 -10.23
C ASP A 122 -20.42 -9.25 -9.53
N HIS A 123 -19.43 -8.89 -8.70
CA HIS A 123 -18.61 -9.81 -7.90
C HIS A 123 -19.05 -9.89 -6.42
N GLY A 124 -20.26 -9.41 -6.12
CA GLY A 124 -20.86 -9.44 -4.78
C GLY A 124 -20.24 -8.44 -3.81
N ILE A 125 -19.66 -7.34 -4.31
CA ILE A 125 -19.09 -6.27 -3.49
C ILE A 125 -19.80 -4.95 -3.80
N ASN A 126 -20.55 -4.45 -2.82
CA ASN A 126 -21.29 -3.21 -2.97
C ASN A 126 -20.45 -2.03 -2.45
N PHE A 127 -19.95 -1.20 -3.38
CA PHE A 127 -19.32 0.07 -3.04
C PHE A 127 -20.25 1.24 -3.27
N SER A 128 -20.29 2.16 -2.30
CA SER A 128 -20.71 3.53 -2.58
C SER A 128 -19.63 4.25 -3.40
N PRO A 129 -19.96 5.11 -4.38
CA PRO A 129 -18.95 5.84 -5.15
C PRO A 129 -17.96 6.63 -4.28
N ASN A 130 -18.39 7.10 -3.10
CA ASN A 130 -17.52 7.82 -2.16
C ASN A 130 -16.47 6.94 -1.47
N GLN A 131 -16.63 5.61 -1.49
CA GLN A 131 -15.65 4.65 -0.97
C GLN A 131 -14.52 4.38 -1.97
N ILE A 132 -14.74 4.65 -3.26
CA ILE A 132 -13.71 4.54 -4.29
C ILE A 132 -12.97 5.88 -4.42
N LEU A 133 -11.68 5.87 -4.12
CA LEU A 133 -10.79 7.02 -4.19
C LEU A 133 -9.74 6.78 -5.27
N PHE A 134 -9.36 7.84 -5.98
CA PHE A 134 -8.29 7.77 -6.97
C PHE A 134 -7.09 8.55 -6.49
N ASN A 135 -5.92 7.94 -6.49
CA ASN A 135 -4.68 8.63 -6.17
C ASN A 135 -3.65 8.49 -7.29
N SER A 136 -2.84 9.52 -7.44
CA SER A 136 -1.65 9.53 -8.29
C SER A 136 -0.54 10.23 -7.53
N ILE A 137 0.68 9.70 -7.60
CA ILE A 137 1.85 10.40 -7.05
C ILE A 137 2.06 11.70 -7.84
N TYR A 138 1.83 11.75 -9.14
CA TYR A 138 2.09 12.98 -9.91
C TYR A 138 0.97 13.99 -9.78
N LEU A 139 -0.27 13.53 -9.77
CA LEU A 139 -1.43 14.40 -9.87
C LEU A 139 -2.14 14.64 -8.52
N THR A 140 -1.76 13.89 -7.48
CA THR A 140 -2.26 14.02 -6.09
C THR A 140 -3.79 14.02 -5.97
N TYR A 141 -4.46 13.29 -6.87
CA TYR A 141 -5.89 13.09 -6.85
C TYR A 141 -6.33 12.53 -5.49
N ASP A 142 -7.43 13.05 -4.96
CA ASP A 142 -7.99 12.73 -3.65
C ASP A 142 -7.00 12.78 -2.45
N LEU A 143 -5.74 13.21 -2.58
CA LEU A 143 -4.77 13.20 -1.46
C LEU A 143 -5.29 14.00 -0.26
N ARG A 144 -5.79 15.22 -0.51
CA ARG A 144 -6.44 16.06 0.52
C ARG A 144 -7.75 15.44 1.03
N LYS A 145 -8.44 14.66 0.21
CA LYS A 145 -9.67 13.96 0.61
C LYS A 145 -9.33 12.79 1.55
N ILE A 146 -8.30 12.00 1.23
CA ILE A 146 -7.78 10.93 2.09
C ILE A 146 -7.33 11.50 3.43
N ASP A 147 -6.58 12.61 3.44
CA ASP A 147 -6.18 13.30 4.68
C ASP A 147 -7.38 13.71 5.54
N ARG A 148 -8.38 14.36 4.93
CA ARG A 148 -9.63 14.75 5.62
C ARG A 148 -10.39 13.54 6.18
N LEU A 149 -10.46 12.45 5.43
CA LEU A 149 -11.15 11.22 5.87
C LEU A 149 -10.43 10.59 7.06
N MET A 150 -9.10 10.56 7.04
CA MET A 150 -8.28 10.10 8.16
C MET A 150 -8.51 10.94 9.42
N LYS A 151 -8.52 12.26 9.32
CA LYS A 151 -8.79 13.17 10.45
C LYS A 151 -10.21 13.02 10.99
N LYS A 152 -11.21 12.92 10.10
CA LYS A 152 -12.61 12.62 10.48
C LYS A 152 -12.77 11.29 11.20
N ALA A 153 -12.00 10.27 10.82
CA ALA A 153 -12.00 9.00 11.54
C ALA A 153 -11.46 9.18 12.98
N TYR A 154 -10.40 9.98 13.13
CA TYR A 154 -9.81 10.26 14.43
C TYR A 154 -10.72 11.06 15.37
N GLU A 155 -11.50 12.03 14.84
CA GLU A 155 -12.56 12.72 15.59
C GLU A 155 -13.57 11.71 16.22
N LYS A 156 -13.80 10.58 15.53
CA LYS A 156 -14.63 9.47 16.01
C LYS A 156 -13.85 8.42 16.82
N ARG A 157 -12.67 8.78 17.33
CA ARG A 157 -11.74 7.91 18.09
C ARG A 157 -11.26 6.67 17.33
N LYS A 158 -11.23 6.71 16.00
CA LYS A 158 -10.76 5.60 15.16
C LYS A 158 -9.36 5.83 14.65
N LYS A 159 -8.63 4.72 14.41
CA LYS A 159 -7.28 4.74 13.81
C LYS A 159 -7.39 4.46 12.31
N ALA A 160 -6.65 5.20 11.50
CA ALA A 160 -6.52 4.89 10.08
C ALA A 160 -5.52 3.75 9.90
N ILE A 161 -5.86 2.73 9.12
CA ILE A 161 -4.97 1.62 8.76
C ILE A 161 -4.83 1.55 7.25
N PHE A 162 -3.60 1.51 6.77
CA PHE A 162 -3.29 1.43 5.34
C PHE A 162 -2.86 0.02 4.99
N LEU A 163 -3.62 -0.63 4.11
CA LEU A 163 -3.44 -2.00 3.66
C LEU A 163 -3.20 -2.06 2.14
N GLY A 164 -2.66 -3.17 1.66
CA GLY A 164 -2.52 -3.47 0.24
C GLY A 164 -1.34 -4.39 -0.06
N GLN A 165 -1.33 -4.95 -1.26
CA GLN A 165 -0.23 -5.77 -1.73
C GLN A 165 1.10 -4.99 -1.81
N SER A 166 2.21 -5.71 -1.90
CA SER A 166 3.50 -5.10 -2.19
C SER A 166 3.48 -4.33 -3.52
N ASN A 167 4.26 -3.25 -3.59
CA ASN A 167 4.43 -2.42 -4.80
C ASN A 167 3.19 -1.64 -5.30
N VAL A 168 2.05 -1.66 -4.59
CA VAL A 168 0.88 -0.83 -4.93
C VAL A 168 1.10 0.67 -4.68
N GLY A 169 2.20 1.05 -4.03
CA GLY A 169 2.57 2.45 -3.77
C GLY A 169 2.07 3.01 -2.43
N LYS A 170 1.71 2.14 -1.47
CA LYS A 170 1.30 2.51 -0.11
C LYS A 170 2.28 3.41 0.61
N SER A 171 3.56 3.03 0.65
CA SER A 171 4.59 3.84 1.32
C SER A 171 4.72 5.23 0.69
N SER A 172 4.60 5.34 -0.63
CA SER A 172 4.63 6.63 -1.34
C SER A 172 3.42 7.52 -1.01
N LEU A 173 2.22 6.94 -0.93
CA LEU A 173 1.01 7.66 -0.51
C LEU A 173 1.16 8.16 0.93
N ILE A 174 1.55 7.29 1.86
CA ILE A 174 1.74 7.64 3.27
C ILE A 174 2.78 8.75 3.40
N ASN A 175 3.92 8.64 2.73
CA ASN A 175 4.95 9.69 2.74
C ASN A 175 4.40 11.04 2.24
N LYS A 176 3.52 11.04 1.24
CA LYS A 176 2.86 12.27 0.77
C LYS A 176 1.87 12.83 1.77
N LEU A 177 1.09 11.99 2.45
CA LEU A 177 0.20 12.41 3.53
C LEU A 177 0.97 13.02 4.69
N LEU A 178 2.10 12.43 5.08
CA LEU A 178 2.97 12.97 6.11
C LEU A 178 3.57 14.33 5.71
N LYS A 179 4.07 14.44 4.47
CA LYS A 179 4.56 15.72 3.93
C LYS A 179 3.46 16.78 3.89
N LEU A 180 2.24 16.43 3.50
CA LEU A 180 1.09 17.34 3.48
C LEU A 180 0.79 17.91 4.89
N ASN A 181 1.10 17.14 5.93
CA ASN A 181 0.93 17.54 7.33
C ASN A 181 2.21 18.08 7.98
N ASN A 182 3.26 18.37 7.19
CA ASN A 182 4.58 18.84 7.66
C ASN A 182 5.24 17.89 8.68
N ILE A 183 5.13 16.58 8.44
CA ILE A 183 5.68 15.53 9.31
C ILE A 183 6.88 14.87 8.65
N ASP A 184 8.03 14.91 9.33
CA ASP A 184 9.16 14.05 8.99
C ASP A 184 8.88 12.62 9.48
N LYS A 185 8.75 11.69 8.54
CA LYS A 185 8.49 10.27 8.84
C LYS A 185 9.55 9.69 9.78
N LYS A 186 10.83 10.05 9.63
CA LYS A 186 11.89 9.50 10.49
C LYS A 186 11.74 9.89 11.95
N LEU A 187 11.16 11.06 12.21
CA LEU A 187 10.97 11.61 13.56
C LEU A 187 9.64 11.17 14.19
N ALA A 188 8.68 10.73 13.38
CA ALA A 188 7.31 10.43 13.82
C ALA A 188 6.97 8.94 13.87
N LEU A 189 7.88 8.07 13.41
CA LEU A 189 7.68 6.63 13.42
C LEU A 189 7.84 6.05 14.83
N THR A 190 6.81 5.35 15.28
CA THR A 190 6.90 4.39 16.39
C THR A 190 6.66 3.00 15.83
N THR A 191 7.60 2.08 16.02
CA THR A 191 7.44 0.68 15.62
C THR A 191 6.82 -0.09 16.77
N SER A 192 5.65 -0.69 16.55
CA SER A 192 5.11 -1.70 17.45
C SER A 192 5.39 -3.06 16.83
N PRO A 193 6.26 -3.90 17.41
CA PRO A 193 6.28 -5.30 17.04
C PRO A 193 4.89 -5.86 17.40
N TYR A 194 4.25 -6.52 16.45
CA TYR A 194 3.09 -7.33 16.81
C TYR A 194 3.61 -8.60 17.49
N LEU A 195 3.18 -8.85 18.72
CA LEU A 195 3.69 -9.93 19.58
C LEU A 195 3.67 -11.27 18.83
N ASN A 196 4.80 -11.97 18.83
CA ASN A 196 4.99 -13.29 18.21
C ASN A 196 4.90 -13.34 16.66
N THR A 197 4.96 -12.21 15.94
CA THR A 197 5.07 -12.22 14.47
C THR A 197 6.21 -11.32 13.96
N THR A 198 6.70 -11.60 12.75
CA THR A 198 7.68 -10.77 12.03
C THR A 198 7.07 -9.49 11.43
N LEU A 199 5.78 -9.20 11.71
CA LEU A 199 5.09 -8.04 11.19
C LEU A 199 5.53 -6.76 11.91
N GLN A 200 6.23 -5.90 11.18
CA GLN A 200 6.55 -4.55 11.63
C GLN A 200 5.43 -3.59 11.24
N ILE A 201 4.52 -3.31 12.17
CA ILE A 201 3.51 -2.26 12.00
C ILE A 201 4.08 -0.93 12.48
N ASN A 202 4.09 0.04 11.58
CA ASN A 202 4.53 1.39 11.87
C ASN A 202 3.34 2.23 12.29
N GLN A 203 3.37 2.78 13.50
CA GLN A 203 2.35 3.69 14.00
C GLN A 203 2.88 5.13 14.01
N ILE A 204 2.04 6.04 13.52
CA ILE A 204 2.28 7.49 13.57
C ILE A 204 1.07 8.12 14.25
N LYS A 205 1.28 8.68 15.45
CA LYS A 205 0.23 9.30 16.25
C LYS A 205 0.48 10.81 16.35
N ARG A 206 -0.56 11.60 16.11
CA ARG A 206 -0.60 13.06 16.27
C ARG A 206 -1.83 13.47 17.07
N ARG A 207 -2.01 14.78 17.25
CA ARG A 207 -3.16 15.37 17.96
C ARG A 207 -4.48 15.20 17.22
N ASP A 208 -4.43 15.02 15.91
CA ASP A 208 -5.57 15.07 14.99
C ASP A 208 -5.71 13.81 14.11
N PHE A 209 -4.75 12.88 14.18
CA PHE A 209 -4.87 11.57 13.54
C PHE A 209 -3.99 10.48 14.19
N CYS A 210 -4.34 9.23 13.92
CA CYS A 210 -3.50 8.07 14.19
C CYS A 210 -3.49 7.18 12.95
N LEU A 211 -2.31 6.94 12.38
CA LEU A 211 -2.10 6.15 11.17
C LEU A 211 -1.28 4.90 11.48
N LEU A 212 -1.72 3.76 10.96
CA LEU A 212 -0.99 2.49 10.94
C LEU A 212 -0.58 2.16 9.51
N ASP A 213 0.73 2.04 9.28
CA ASP A 213 1.35 1.59 8.03
C ASP A 213 1.71 0.11 8.19
N THR A 214 0.93 -0.77 7.56
CA THR A 214 1.21 -2.22 7.58
C THR A 214 2.24 -2.56 6.51
N PRO A 215 3.01 -3.65 6.63
CA PRO A 215 3.78 -4.18 5.51
C PRO A 215 2.87 -4.47 4.29
N GLY A 216 3.42 -4.32 3.09
CA GLY A 216 2.78 -4.84 1.89
C GLY A 216 2.91 -6.35 1.88
N TYR A 217 1.83 -7.06 1.61
CA TYR A 217 1.85 -8.52 1.55
C TYR A 217 2.01 -9.02 0.12
N LEU A 218 2.46 -10.26 -0.05
CA LEU A 218 2.34 -10.96 -1.33
C LEU A 218 1.19 -11.96 -1.25
N ASP A 219 0.37 -11.94 -2.31
CA ASP A 219 -0.58 -13.01 -2.57
C ASP A 219 0.07 -13.98 -3.55
N GLN A 220 0.36 -15.21 -3.08
CA GLN A 220 0.88 -16.29 -3.92
C GLN A 220 -0.25 -17.11 -4.55
N THR A 221 -1.50 -16.84 -4.16
CA THR A 221 -2.66 -17.50 -4.75
C THR A 221 -3.02 -16.77 -6.05
N ASN A 222 -3.06 -17.51 -7.16
CA ASN A 222 -3.37 -17.01 -8.50
C ASN A 222 -4.86 -16.62 -8.64
N GLY A 223 -5.36 -15.75 -7.76
CA GLY A 223 -6.69 -15.15 -7.88
C GLY A 223 -6.72 -14.10 -8.98
N PHE A 224 -6.69 -14.54 -10.23
CA PHE A 224 -6.92 -13.68 -11.40
C PHE A 224 -8.35 -13.13 -11.34
N PHE A 225 -8.50 -11.87 -10.96
CA PHE A 225 -9.74 -11.13 -11.18
C PHE A 225 -9.44 -9.87 -11.97
N ASP A 226 -9.67 -9.96 -13.29
CA ASP A 226 -9.59 -8.83 -14.20
C ASP A 226 -10.76 -7.87 -13.95
N LEU A 227 -10.70 -7.13 -12.85
CA LEU A 227 -11.76 -6.17 -12.48
C LEU A 227 -11.65 -4.84 -13.22
N VAL A 228 -10.72 -4.72 -14.16
CA VAL A 228 -10.65 -3.59 -15.07
C VAL A 228 -11.25 -4.06 -16.40
N PRO A 229 -12.50 -3.69 -16.72
CA PRO A 229 -13.18 -4.15 -17.93
C PRO A 229 -12.29 -4.01 -19.17
N ARG A 230 -12.35 -4.97 -20.11
CA ARG A 230 -11.65 -4.90 -21.41
C ARG A 230 -11.84 -3.55 -22.13
N ARG A 231 -12.96 -2.85 -21.89
CA ARG A 231 -13.22 -1.49 -22.41
C ARG A 231 -12.43 -0.37 -21.72
N ILE A 232 -12.06 -0.52 -20.44
CA ILE A 232 -11.10 0.38 -19.79
C ILE A 232 -9.69 0.10 -20.32
N LYS A 233 -9.32 -1.16 -20.58
CA LYS A 233 -8.07 -1.49 -21.30
C LYS A 233 -8.03 -0.84 -22.70
N ARG A 234 -9.16 -0.76 -23.41
CA ARG A 234 -9.28 -0.01 -24.67
C ARG A 234 -9.11 1.51 -24.52
N LEU A 235 -9.59 2.12 -23.43
CA LEU A 235 -9.34 3.55 -23.17
C LEU A 235 -7.83 3.85 -22.95
N VAL A 236 -7.09 2.87 -22.45
CA VAL A 236 -5.62 2.93 -22.29
C VAL A 236 -4.90 2.64 -23.62
N SER A 237 -5.42 1.75 -24.46
CA SER A 237 -4.80 1.39 -25.75
C SER A 237 -5.04 2.39 -26.89
N TYR A 238 -5.96 3.36 -26.73
CA TYR A 238 -6.19 4.44 -27.70
C TYR A 238 -5.37 5.72 -27.40
N GLN A 239 -4.38 5.63 -26.51
CA GLN A 239 -3.48 6.75 -26.15
C GLN A 239 -2.00 6.45 -26.43
N TRP A 240 -1.72 5.43 -27.25
CA TRP A 240 -0.44 5.20 -27.92
C TRP A 240 -0.65 5.31 -29.43
#